data_AF-A0A6J4VQ30-F1
#
_entry.id   AF-A0A6J4VQ30-F1
#
_cell.length_a   1.000
_cell.length_b   1.000
_cell.length_c   1.000
_cell.angle_alpha   90.00
_cell.angle_beta   90.00
_cell.angle_gamma   90.00
#
_symmetry.space_group_name_H-M   'P 1'
#
loop_
_entity.id
_entity.type
_entity.pdbx_description
1 polymer ?
#
loop_
_entity_poly.entity_id
_entity_poly.type
_entity_poly.pdbx_seq_one_letter_code
_entity_poly.pdbx_strand_id
1 'polypeptide(L)'
;MNIDDACALAHVLLDKHGLHNWSFAFNRRKRAFGLCDYSRRTIYLSSVLTELNGEAEVRDTLLHEVAHALAGHCAGHGPIWREIAQKVGARPRRCYRAEEVQQPPSKYLLVCPSCNASTPLHRRPIRVYACRSCCERLNGGGFSVKYRLQVRLLER
;
A
#
# COMPACT_ATOMS: atom_id res chain seq x y z
N MET A 1 -3.84 -5.18 15.21
CA MET A 1 -4.69 -6.38 15.33
C MET A 1 -3.76 -7.56 15.17
N ASN A 2 -3.89 -8.64 15.93
CA ASN A 2 -3.05 -9.80 15.69
C ASN A 2 -3.45 -10.49 14.36
N ILE A 3 -2.57 -11.34 13.85
CA ILE A 3 -2.73 -12.00 12.55
C ILE A 3 -3.89 -13.00 12.54
N ASP A 4 -4.11 -13.70 13.65
CA ASP A 4 -5.14 -14.75 13.76
C ASP A 4 -6.55 -14.14 13.74
N ASP A 5 -6.78 -13.08 14.51
CA ASP A 5 -8.04 -12.33 14.51
C ASP A 5 -8.31 -11.77 13.11
N ALA A 6 -7.28 -11.20 12.47
CA ALA A 6 -7.43 -10.62 11.13
C ALA A 6 -7.76 -11.71 10.08
N CYS A 7 -7.20 -12.90 10.23
CA CYS A 7 -7.52 -14.07 9.41
C CYS A 7 -8.98 -14.50 9.59
N ALA A 8 -9.41 -14.66 10.84
CA ALA A 8 -10.79 -15.01 11.17
C ALA A 8 -11.79 -13.96 10.63
N LEU A 9 -11.49 -12.67 10.84
CA LEU A 9 -12.29 -11.58 10.31
C LEU A 9 -12.39 -11.62 8.78
N ALA A 10 -11.27 -11.88 8.08
CA ALA A 10 -11.28 -11.96 6.63
C ALA A 10 -12.22 -13.07 6.14
N HIS A 11 -12.14 -14.27 6.71
CA HIS A 11 -13.04 -15.38 6.34
C HIS A 11 -14.51 -15.03 6.58
N VAL A 12 -14.84 -14.46 7.74
CA VAL A 12 -16.20 -14.00 8.05
C VAL A 12 -16.70 -12.99 7.02
N LEU A 13 -15.87 -12.02 6.61
CA LEU A 13 -16.24 -11.01 5.63
C LEU A 13 -16.40 -11.58 4.21
N LEU A 14 -15.51 -12.48 3.79
CA LEU A 14 -15.61 -13.14 2.48
C LEU A 14 -16.92 -13.93 2.39
N ASP A 15 -17.24 -14.73 3.41
CA ASP A 15 -18.48 -15.51 3.45
C ASP A 15 -19.72 -14.62 3.51
N LYS A 16 -19.71 -13.59 4.36
CA LYS A 16 -20.82 -12.62 4.48
C LYS A 16 -21.16 -11.95 3.15
N HIS A 17 -20.16 -11.73 2.30
CA HIS A 17 -20.31 -11.04 1.02
C HIS A 17 -20.37 -12.00 -0.18
N GLY A 18 -20.53 -13.31 0.05
CA GLY A 18 -20.73 -14.30 -1.01
C GLY A 18 -19.48 -14.59 -1.85
N LEU A 19 -18.29 -14.27 -1.35
CA LEU A 19 -17.01 -14.48 -2.03
C LEU A 19 -16.46 -15.90 -1.76
N HIS A 20 -17.30 -16.93 -1.83
CA HIS A 20 -16.93 -18.32 -1.49
C HIS A 20 -15.87 -18.93 -2.40
N ASN A 21 -15.67 -18.37 -3.60
CA ASN A 21 -14.64 -18.78 -4.55
C ASN A 21 -13.39 -17.88 -4.51
N TRP A 22 -13.29 -17.04 -3.48
CA TRP A 22 -12.10 -16.25 -3.16
C TRP A 22 -11.40 -16.82 -1.94
N SER A 23 -10.09 -16.60 -1.87
CA SER A 23 -9.26 -16.96 -0.73
C SER A 23 -8.71 -15.72 -0.04
N PHE A 24 -8.23 -15.90 1.19
CA PHE A 24 -7.51 -14.89 1.95
C PHE A 24 -6.09 -15.36 2.26
N ALA A 25 -5.12 -14.44 2.23
CA ALA A 25 -3.74 -14.73 2.61
C ALA A 25 -2.98 -13.48 3.08
N PHE A 26 -1.88 -13.66 3.80
CA PHE A 26 -0.98 -12.56 4.13
C PHE A 26 0.18 -12.44 3.15
N ASN A 27 0.67 -11.21 2.98
CA ASN A 27 1.96 -10.93 2.37
C ASN A 27 2.81 -10.02 3.29
N ARG A 28 4.00 -9.62 2.84
CA ARG A 28 4.93 -8.76 3.59
C ARG A 28 5.17 -7.39 2.95
N ARG A 29 4.20 -6.86 2.19
CA ARG A 29 4.28 -5.52 1.58
C ARG A 29 4.34 -4.45 2.68
N LYS A 30 5.07 -3.37 2.45
CA LYS A 30 5.21 -2.27 3.44
C LYS A 30 4.63 -0.95 2.97
N ARG A 31 4.11 -0.92 1.74
CA ARG A 31 3.60 0.27 1.05
C ARG A 31 2.15 0.11 0.58
N ALA A 32 1.56 -1.05 0.82
CA ALA A 32 0.20 -1.39 0.44
C ALA A 32 -0.36 -2.28 1.55
N PHE A 33 -1.49 -1.84 2.11
CA PHE A 33 -2.13 -2.54 3.24
C PHE A 33 -2.94 -3.73 2.73
N GLY A 34 -3.84 -3.49 1.78
CA GLY A 34 -4.62 -4.51 1.08
C GLY A 34 -4.13 -4.74 -0.36
N LEU A 35 -4.56 -5.87 -0.94
CA LEU A 35 -4.45 -6.17 -2.37
C LEU A 35 -5.52 -7.18 -2.79
N CYS A 36 -6.32 -6.83 -3.79
CA CYS A 36 -7.20 -7.76 -4.50
C CYS A 36 -6.50 -8.32 -5.75
N ASP A 37 -6.19 -9.61 -5.74
CA ASP A 37 -5.63 -10.35 -6.88
C ASP A 37 -6.73 -11.11 -7.62
N TYR A 38 -7.19 -10.54 -8.74
CA TYR A 38 -8.25 -11.11 -9.57
C TYR A 38 -7.86 -12.42 -10.27
N SER A 39 -6.58 -12.60 -10.60
CA SER A 39 -6.09 -13.80 -11.30
C SER A 39 -6.11 -15.01 -10.37
N ARG A 40 -5.70 -14.82 -9.11
CA ARG A 40 -5.72 -15.86 -8.08
C ARG A 40 -7.03 -15.92 -7.30
N ARG A 41 -7.92 -14.93 -7.48
CA ARG A 41 -9.09 -14.69 -6.63
C ARG A 41 -8.70 -14.69 -5.15
N THR A 42 -7.69 -13.89 -4.81
CA THR A 42 -7.15 -13.83 -3.44
C THR A 42 -7.13 -12.38 -2.96
N ILE A 43 -7.70 -12.16 -1.77
CA ILE A 43 -7.53 -10.91 -1.03
C ILE A 43 -6.33 -11.08 -0.12
N TYR A 44 -5.39 -10.13 -0.19
CA TYR A 44 -4.23 -10.10 0.68
C TYR A 44 -4.27 -8.93 1.65
N LEU A 45 -3.83 -9.18 2.88
CA LEU A 45 -3.35 -8.14 3.78
C LEU A 45 -1.83 -8.21 3.94
N SER A 46 -1.21 -7.06 4.20
CA SER A 46 0.15 -7.01 4.71
C SER A 46 0.16 -7.38 6.18
N SER A 47 0.79 -8.50 6.53
CA SER A 47 1.07 -8.89 7.92
C SER A 47 1.76 -7.78 8.71
N VAL A 48 2.73 -7.11 8.08
CA VAL A 48 3.51 -6.02 8.69
C VAL A 48 2.61 -4.83 9.06
N LEU A 49 1.62 -4.49 8.22
CA LEU A 49 0.71 -3.37 8.50
C LEU A 49 -0.43 -3.81 9.44
N THR A 50 -0.93 -5.03 9.32
CA THR A 50 -1.97 -5.58 10.22
C THR A 50 -1.54 -5.54 11.68
N GLU A 51 -0.30 -5.96 11.97
CA GLU A 51 0.25 -5.97 13.33
C GLU A 51 0.42 -4.55 13.90
N LEU A 52 0.68 -3.56 13.04
CA LEU A 52 0.90 -2.17 13.43
C LEU A 52 -0.38 -1.35 13.61
N ASN A 53 -1.53 -1.83 13.12
CA ASN A 53 -2.74 -1.02 13.01
C ASN A 53 -3.92 -1.62 13.79
N GLY A 54 -4.88 -0.77 14.15
CA GLY A 54 -6.08 -1.16 14.87
C GLY A 54 -7.03 -2.03 14.05
N GLU A 55 -8.01 -2.63 14.74
CA GLU A 55 -9.05 -3.43 14.10
C GLU A 55 -9.88 -2.62 13.09
N ALA A 56 -10.14 -1.34 13.37
CA ALA A 56 -10.94 -0.48 12.49
C ALA A 56 -10.28 -0.33 11.11
N GLU A 57 -8.97 -0.08 11.07
CA GLU A 57 -8.17 0.10 9.87
C GLU A 57 -8.00 -1.21 9.11
N VAL A 58 -7.79 -2.32 9.83
CA VAL A 58 -7.69 -3.66 9.24
C VAL A 58 -9.03 -4.06 8.61
N ARG A 59 -10.14 -3.89 9.33
CA ARG A 59 -11.49 -4.16 8.85
C ARG A 59 -11.81 -3.33 7.61
N ASP A 60 -11.57 -2.03 7.66
CA ASP A 60 -11.82 -1.14 6.52
C ASP A 60 -10.99 -1.53 5.29
N THR A 61 -9.73 -1.93 5.49
CA THR A 61 -8.87 -2.43 4.41
C THR A 61 -9.42 -3.74 3.82
N LEU A 62 -9.88 -4.69 4.64
CA LEU A 62 -10.52 -5.91 4.14
C LEU A 62 -11.77 -5.59 3.33
N LEU A 63 -12.65 -4.74 3.86
CA LEU A 63 -13.88 -4.33 3.17
C LEU A 63 -13.59 -3.57 1.87
N HIS A 64 -12.50 -2.80 1.81
CA HIS A 64 -12.01 -2.16 0.58
C HIS A 64 -11.66 -3.19 -0.49
N GLU A 65 -10.93 -4.25 -0.14
CA GLU A 65 -10.55 -5.30 -1.09
C GLU A 65 -11.74 -6.22 -1.45
N VAL A 66 -12.65 -6.47 -0.51
CA VAL A 66 -13.94 -7.14 -0.77
C VAL A 66 -14.76 -6.33 -1.79
N ALA A 67 -14.80 -5.00 -1.65
CA ALA A 67 -15.48 -4.14 -2.61
C ALA A 67 -14.85 -4.22 -4.02
N HIS A 68 -13.52 -4.36 -4.12
CA HIS A 68 -12.86 -4.63 -5.41
C HIS A 68 -13.28 -5.97 -5.99
N ALA A 69 -13.25 -7.03 -5.19
CA ALA A 69 -13.64 -8.38 -5.62
C ALA A 69 -15.08 -8.42 -6.17
N LEU A 70 -15.99 -7.66 -5.55
CA LEU A 70 -17.39 -7.54 -5.98
C LEU A 70 -17.59 -6.61 -7.18
N ALA A 71 -16.88 -5.48 -7.24
CA ALA A 71 -17.02 -4.49 -8.31
C ALA A 71 -16.40 -4.96 -9.63
N GLY A 72 -15.40 -5.84 -9.56
CA GLY A 72 -14.65 -6.33 -10.70
C GLY A 72 -13.51 -5.39 -11.12
N HIS A 73 -12.52 -5.96 -11.81
CA HIS A 73 -11.25 -5.31 -12.12
C HIS A 73 -11.40 -3.97 -12.87
N CYS A 74 -12.31 -3.90 -13.84
CA CYS A 74 -12.50 -2.72 -14.68
C CYS A 74 -13.13 -1.53 -13.92
N ALA A 75 -13.75 -1.76 -12.76
CA ALA A 75 -14.37 -0.68 -11.99
C ALA A 75 -13.34 0.25 -11.35
N GLY A 76 -12.13 -0.24 -11.06
CA GLY A 76 -11.13 0.49 -10.28
C GLY A 76 -11.75 1.09 -9.01
N HIS A 77 -11.46 2.36 -8.71
CA HIS A 77 -12.14 3.12 -7.64
C HIS A 77 -13.25 4.04 -8.17
N GLY A 78 -13.90 3.63 -9.28
CA GLY A 78 -14.98 4.35 -9.96
C GLY A 78 -16.33 4.29 -9.23
N PRO A 79 -17.41 4.80 -9.84
CA PRO A 79 -18.73 4.90 -9.21
C PRO A 79 -19.26 3.56 -8.69
N ILE A 80 -19.14 2.48 -9.48
CA ILE A 80 -19.58 1.12 -9.11
C ILE A 80 -18.86 0.67 -7.84
N TRP A 81 -17.53 0.82 -7.79
CA TRP A 81 -16.75 0.45 -6.61
C TRP A 81 -17.12 1.29 -5.38
N ARG A 82 -17.36 2.61 -5.53
CA ARG A 82 -17.74 3.47 -4.39
C ARG A 82 -19.08 3.08 -3.80
N GLU A 83 -20.05 2.76 -4.66
CA GLU A 83 -21.37 2.28 -4.23
C GLU A 83 -21.24 0.97 -3.45
N ILE A 84 -20.48 0.01 -3.99
CA ILE A 84 -20.22 -1.27 -3.32
C ILE A 84 -19.45 -1.07 -2.02
N ALA A 85 -18.42 -0.22 -2.01
CA ALA A 85 -17.64 0.10 -0.82
C ALA A 85 -18.54 0.59 0.32
N GLN A 86 -19.47 1.51 0.02
CA GLN A 86 -20.47 1.96 1.01
C GLN A 86 -21.38 0.82 1.46
N LYS A 87 -21.90 0.00 0.53
CA LYS A 87 -22.79 -1.14 0.83
C LYS A 87 -22.14 -2.19 1.74
N VAL A 88 -20.85 -2.46 1.55
CA VAL A 88 -20.12 -3.42 2.40
C VAL A 88 -19.61 -2.80 3.70
N GLY A 89 -19.75 -1.48 3.88
CA GLY A 89 -19.33 -0.76 5.08
C GLY A 89 -17.87 -0.28 5.06
N ALA A 90 -17.21 -0.27 3.90
CA ALA A 90 -15.91 0.37 3.72
C ALA A 90 -16.05 1.89 3.57
N ARG A 91 -15.01 2.63 3.93
CA ARG A 91 -14.84 4.03 3.53
C ARG A 91 -14.68 4.09 2.00
N PRO A 92 -15.50 4.86 1.26
CA PRO A 92 -15.44 4.93 -0.21
C PRO A 92 -14.31 5.85 -0.70
N ARG A 93 -13.10 5.65 -0.16
CA ARG A 93 -11.89 6.40 -0.47
C ARG A 93 -10.86 5.46 -1.07
N ARG A 94 -10.15 5.94 -2.10
CA ARG A 94 -9.08 5.17 -2.76
C ARG A 94 -7.90 4.86 -1.84
N CYS A 95 -7.52 5.83 -1.02
CA CYS A 95 -6.42 5.72 -0.08
C CYS A 95 -6.90 6.06 1.32
N TYR A 96 -6.35 5.37 2.32
CA TYR A 96 -6.34 5.88 3.69
C TYR A 96 -5.53 7.19 3.75
N ARG A 97 -5.83 8.02 4.74
CA ARG A 97 -5.03 9.19 5.06
C ARG A 97 -3.77 8.77 5.82
N ALA A 98 -2.68 9.51 5.68
CA ALA A 98 -1.39 9.13 6.28
C ALA A 98 -1.46 8.99 7.81
N GLU A 99 -2.37 9.72 8.44
CA GLU A 99 -2.60 9.75 9.88
C GLU A 99 -3.48 8.58 10.36
N GLU A 100 -4.22 7.93 9.46
CA GLU A 100 -5.12 6.82 9.78
C GLU A 100 -4.38 5.47 9.86
N VAL A 101 -3.23 5.32 9.18
CA VAL A 101 -2.52 4.03 9.11
C VAL A 101 -1.06 4.20 9.49
N GLN A 102 -0.66 3.57 10.59
CA GLN A 102 0.71 3.46 11.02
C GLN A 102 1.53 2.64 10.01
N GLN A 103 2.49 3.30 9.37
CA GLN A 103 3.42 2.66 8.44
C GLN A 103 4.65 2.14 9.19
N PRO A 104 5.25 1.01 8.78
CA PRO A 104 6.52 0.58 9.33
C PRO A 104 7.62 1.60 9.02
N PRO A 105 8.59 1.81 9.92
CA PRO A 105 9.67 2.75 9.68
C PRO A 105 10.48 2.36 8.44
N SER A 106 10.94 3.38 7.71
CA SER A 106 11.90 3.21 6.63
C SER A 106 13.30 3.06 7.19
N LYS A 107 14.13 2.23 6.53
CA LYS A 107 15.51 1.97 6.97
C LYS A 107 16.52 2.84 6.24
N TYR A 108 16.18 3.33 5.06
CA TYR A 108 17.09 4.08 4.21
C TYR A 108 16.42 5.36 3.74
N LEU A 109 17.22 6.36 3.40
CA LEU A 109 16.80 7.62 2.83
C LEU A 109 17.64 7.89 1.58
N LEU A 110 16.99 8.13 0.45
CA LEU A 110 17.64 8.77 -0.70
C LEU A 110 17.63 10.27 -0.46
N VAL A 111 18.78 10.93 -0.61
CA VAL A 111 18.92 12.39 -0.42
C VAL A 111 19.62 12.98 -1.64
N CYS A 112 19.03 14.03 -2.22
CA CYS A 112 19.71 14.80 -3.25
C CYS A 112 20.71 15.76 -2.60
N PRO A 113 22.00 15.73 -2.97
CA PRO A 113 22.98 16.66 -2.42
C PRO A 113 22.78 18.10 -2.87
N SER A 114 22.06 18.33 -3.99
CA SER A 114 21.90 19.67 -4.58
C SER A 114 20.68 20.43 -4.07
N CYS A 115 19.54 19.73 -3.87
CA CYS A 115 18.29 20.37 -3.43
C CYS A 115 17.75 19.83 -2.10
N ASN A 116 18.48 18.92 -1.45
CA ASN A 116 18.12 18.28 -0.18
C ASN A 116 16.80 17.51 -0.18
N ALA A 117 16.13 17.36 -1.33
CA ALA A 117 14.95 16.52 -1.47
C ALA A 117 15.28 15.09 -1.06
N SER A 118 14.37 14.47 -0.29
CA SER A 118 14.60 13.14 0.25
C SER A 118 13.43 12.19 0.01
N THR A 119 13.74 10.89 -0.05
CA THR A 119 12.74 9.85 -0.28
C THR A 119 13.05 8.63 0.59
N PRO A 120 12.16 8.26 1.52
CA PRO A 120 12.38 7.13 2.40
C PRO A 120 12.22 5.79 1.64
N LEU A 121 13.01 4.79 2.04
CA LEU A 121 13.05 3.47 1.46
C LEU A 121 13.09 2.38 2.54
N HIS A 122 12.39 1.28 2.31
CA HIS A 122 12.41 0.11 3.21
C HIS A 122 13.56 -0.87 2.91
N ARG A 123 14.23 -0.75 1.76
CA ARG A 123 15.35 -1.61 1.32
C ARG A 123 16.46 -0.76 0.74
N ARG A 124 17.71 -1.22 0.86
CA ARG A 124 18.86 -0.57 0.24
C ARG A 124 18.68 -0.59 -1.28
N PRO A 125 18.76 0.55 -1.97
CA PRO A 125 18.68 0.57 -3.42
C PRO A 125 19.92 -0.10 -4.02
N ILE A 126 19.70 -0.97 -5.01
CA ILE A 126 20.78 -1.63 -5.77
C ILE A 126 21.22 -0.75 -6.94
N ARG A 127 20.26 -0.03 -7.55
CA ARG A 127 20.51 0.87 -8.67
C ARG A 127 20.93 2.26 -8.19
N VAL A 128 21.66 2.96 -9.04
CA VAL A 128 21.96 4.38 -8.87
C VAL A 128 20.78 5.20 -9.36
N TYR A 129 20.37 6.18 -8.55
CA TYR A 129 19.31 7.12 -8.88
C TYR A 129 19.88 8.54 -8.92
N ALA A 130 19.28 9.41 -9.72
CA ALA A 130 19.55 10.85 -9.70
C ALA A 130 18.24 11.60 -9.38
N CYS A 131 18.38 12.80 -8.81
CA CYS A 131 17.23 13.65 -8.52
C CYS A 131 16.57 14.09 -9.82
N ARG A 132 15.33 13.62 -10.04
CA ARG A 132 14.55 13.96 -11.23
C ARG A 132 14.41 15.47 -11.41
N SER A 133 14.03 16.18 -10.34
CA SER A 133 13.83 17.64 -10.41
C SER A 133 15.12 18.40 -10.77
N CYS A 134 16.27 18.01 -10.22
CA CYS A 134 17.55 18.62 -10.58
C CYS A 134 18.00 18.25 -12.00
N CYS A 135 17.81 17.00 -12.43
CA CYS A 135 18.08 16.60 -13.80
C CYS A 135 17.22 17.38 -14.81
N GLU A 136 15.93 17.54 -14.53
CA GLU A 136 15.00 18.33 -15.35
C GLU A 136 15.42 19.80 -15.41
N ARG A 137 15.65 20.44 -14.25
CA ARG A 137 15.97 21.86 -14.18
C ARG A 137 17.37 22.23 -14.67
N LEU A 138 18.34 21.34 -14.49
CA LEU A 138 19.78 21.68 -14.61
C LEU A 138 20.55 20.76 -15.57
N ASN A 139 19.89 19.80 -16.22
CA ASN A 139 20.50 18.89 -17.19
C ASN A 139 19.53 18.48 -18.32
N GLY A 140 18.54 19.33 -18.63
CA GLY A 140 17.59 19.11 -19.73
C GLY A 140 16.79 17.80 -19.60
N GLY A 141 16.58 17.31 -18.38
CA GLY A 141 15.87 16.05 -18.11
C GLY A 141 16.74 14.79 -18.19
N GLY A 142 17.96 14.89 -18.72
CA GLY A 142 18.88 13.77 -18.78
C GLY A 142 19.39 13.35 -17.41
N PHE A 143 19.62 12.06 -17.20
CA PHE A 143 20.34 11.58 -16.02
C PHE A 143 21.71 12.27 -15.92
N SER A 144 22.05 12.75 -14.72
CA SER A 144 23.37 13.31 -14.44
C SER A 144 23.92 12.78 -13.13
N VAL A 145 25.18 12.33 -13.16
CA VAL A 145 25.92 11.89 -11.97
C VAL A 145 26.08 13.02 -10.95
N LYS A 146 26.03 14.28 -11.38
CA LYS A 146 26.08 15.47 -10.50
C LYS A 146 24.91 15.50 -9.52
N TYR A 147 23.76 14.95 -9.92
CA TYR A 147 22.54 14.91 -9.11
C TYR A 147 22.25 13.52 -8.56
N ARG A 148 23.26 12.65 -8.52
CA ARG A 148 23.15 11.31 -7.93
C ARG A 148 22.66 11.40 -6.49
N LEU A 149 21.63 10.62 -6.19
CA LEU A 149 21.07 10.54 -4.85
C LEU A 149 22.02 9.75 -3.94
N GLN A 150 22.29 10.30 -2.77
CA GLN A 150 23.04 9.66 -1.70
C GLN A 150 22.11 8.75 -0.89
N VAL A 151 22.59 7.55 -0.54
CA VAL A 151 21.85 6.62 0.33
C VAL A 151 22.33 6.84 1.76
N ARG A 152 21.43 7.23 2.65
CA ARG A 152 21.67 7.30 4.09
C ARG A 152 20.95 6.16 4.79
N LEU A 153 21.59 5.54 5.78
CA LEU A 153 20.91 4.64 6.72
C LEU A 153 20.23 5.52 7.77
N LEU A 154 18.95 5.25 8.06
CA LEU A 154 18.27 5.86 9.18
C LEU A 154 18.58 5.00 10.41
N GLU A 155 19.33 5.56 11.35
CA GLU A 155 19.54 4.94 12.67
C GLU A 155 18.20 4.89 13.41
N ARG A 156 18.02 3.84 14.21
CA ARG A 156 16.76 3.54 14.89
C ARG A 156 16.66 4.25 16.22
#